data_AF-A0A535YZ67-F1
#
_entry.id   AF-A0A535YZ67-F1
#
_cell.length_a   1.000
_cell.length_b   1.000
_cell.length_c   1.000
_cell.angle_alpha   90.00
_cell.angle_beta   90.00
_cell.angle_gamma   90.00
#
_symmetry.space_group_name_H-M   'P 1'
#
loop_
_entity.id
_entity.type
_entity.pdbx_description
1 polymer ?
#
loop_
_entity_poly.entity_id
_entity_poly.type
_entity_poly.pdbx_seq_one_letter_code
_entity_poly.pdbx_strand_id
1 'polypeptide(L)'
;MDRLQLGSVTIDEATDLTALFRQQLKRGEPWGRRDDLANEDGLVRSLEQIKGTAFESFARDALFGLIRDGDPDVGNGAVATLGRVPIGITPGQVLGVIEANPPLVPPERSRALLNLIANKHPTDPRVIDRLKTAARDPDHGADVLEGLTVSDPIWVVANARTAVAGKASRAQIILAWLRDPAQRQAFVQALTAEPAGLRAEIAQAIRDVIQDRREQQRLTDLLH
;
A
#
# COMPACT_ATOMS: atom_id res chain seq x y z
N MET A 1 -17.93 7.42 32.58
CA MET A 1 -17.15 8.17 31.60
C MET A 1 -15.81 7.48 31.51
N ASP A 2 -15.59 6.79 30.40
CA ASP A 2 -14.32 6.12 30.17
C ASP A 2 -13.25 7.17 29.89
N ARG A 3 -12.05 6.94 30.41
CA ARG A 3 -10.89 7.80 30.21
C ARG A 3 -9.70 6.91 29.89
N LEU A 4 -8.87 7.33 28.94
CA LEU A 4 -7.64 6.65 28.60
C LEU A 4 -6.46 7.61 28.72
N GLN A 5 -5.42 7.21 29.44
CA GLN A 5 -4.19 7.98 29.55
C GLN A 5 -3.23 7.55 28.43
N LEU A 6 -2.82 8.50 27.59
CA LEU A 6 -1.86 8.32 26.50
C LEU A 6 -0.67 9.24 26.74
N GLY A 7 0.37 8.73 27.42
CA GLY A 7 1.52 9.54 27.81
C GLY A 7 1.11 10.68 28.76
N SER A 8 1.29 11.93 28.35
CA SER A 8 0.89 13.13 29.11
C SER A 8 -0.56 13.57 28.89
N VAL A 9 -1.28 12.96 27.93
CA VAL A 9 -2.64 13.36 27.55
C VAL A 9 -3.67 12.37 28.10
N THR A 10 -4.69 12.89 28.76
CA THR A 10 -5.91 12.12 29.07
C THR A 10 -6.91 12.34 27.94
N ILE A 11 -7.40 11.25 27.34
CA ILE A 11 -8.50 11.31 26.37
C ILE A 11 -9.80 10.78 27.01
N ASP A 12 -10.90 11.39 26.63
CA ASP A 12 -12.27 11.01 26.96
C ASP A 12 -13.20 11.24 25.75
N GLU A 13 -14.49 10.96 25.89
CA GLU A 13 -15.48 11.10 24.81
C GLU A 13 -15.62 12.54 24.28
N ALA A 14 -15.24 13.55 25.06
CA ALA A 14 -15.32 14.96 24.67
C ALA A 14 -14.02 15.47 24.01
N THR A 15 -12.98 14.64 23.97
CA THR A 15 -11.67 15.01 23.46
C THR A 15 -11.69 15.15 21.93
N ASP A 16 -11.22 16.29 21.42
CA ASP A 16 -11.03 16.50 19.98
C ASP A 16 -9.77 15.76 19.49
N LEU A 17 -9.94 14.47 19.19
CA LEU A 17 -8.87 13.62 18.65
C LEU A 17 -8.35 14.13 17.30
N THR A 18 -9.18 14.80 16.50
CA THR A 18 -8.75 15.34 15.20
C THR A 18 -7.74 16.46 15.41
N ALA A 19 -8.00 17.39 16.33
CA ALA A 19 -7.08 18.46 16.67
C ALA A 19 -5.77 17.93 17.27
N LEU A 20 -5.83 16.96 18.18
CA LEU A 20 -4.64 16.35 18.77
C LEU A 20 -3.78 15.62 17.75
N PHE A 21 -4.41 14.83 16.87
CA PHE A 21 -3.69 14.09 15.83
C PHE A 21 -3.09 15.04 14.81
N ARG A 22 -3.81 16.10 14.43
CA ARG A 22 -3.27 17.16 13.57
C ARG A 22 -2.06 17.83 14.21
N GLN A 23 -2.12 18.16 15.49
CA GLN A 23 -0.99 18.76 16.21
C GLN A 23 0.22 17.80 16.22
N GLN A 24 -0.02 16.51 16.47
CA GLN A 24 1.03 15.50 16.48
C GLN A 24 1.70 15.39 15.12
N LEU A 25 0.93 15.28 14.04
CA LEU A 25 1.46 15.15 12.70
C LEU A 25 2.19 16.43 12.24
N LYS A 26 1.71 17.60 12.67
CA LYS A 26 2.32 18.87 12.26
C LYS A 26 3.57 19.24 13.05
N ARG A 27 3.60 18.96 14.36
CA ARG A 27 4.61 19.49 15.29
C ARG A 27 5.35 18.42 16.09
N GLY A 28 4.94 17.16 15.99
CA GLY A 28 5.47 16.08 16.82
C GLY A 28 4.92 16.09 18.25
N GLU A 29 3.94 16.92 18.59
CA GLU A 29 3.37 17.04 19.93
C GLU A 29 1.89 16.64 19.96
N PRO A 30 1.36 16.02 21.03
CA PRO A 30 1.92 15.98 22.39
C PRO A 30 2.66 14.68 22.75
N TRP A 31 2.73 13.69 21.85
CA TRP A 31 3.27 12.37 22.13
C TRP A 31 4.69 12.13 21.58
N GLY A 32 5.31 13.18 21.05
CA GLY A 32 6.69 13.14 20.57
C GLY A 32 7.68 12.75 21.65
N ARG A 33 8.70 12.02 21.24
CA ARG A 33 9.88 11.68 22.05
C ARG A 33 11.14 12.16 21.34
N ARG A 34 12.23 12.28 22.10
CA ARG A 34 13.52 12.77 21.59
C ARG A 34 14.12 11.87 20.51
N ASP A 35 13.80 10.59 20.54
CA ASP A 35 14.26 9.55 19.62
C ASP A 35 13.30 9.30 18.45
N ASP A 36 12.21 10.07 18.34
CA ASP A 36 11.32 9.99 17.18
C ASP A 36 12.05 10.49 15.93
N LEU A 37 11.96 9.69 14.87
CA LEU A 37 12.53 10.00 13.56
C LEU A 37 11.54 10.80 12.70
N ALA A 38 10.25 10.70 13.02
CA ALA A 38 9.19 11.41 12.34
C ALA A 38 8.03 11.78 13.29
N ASN A 39 7.30 12.83 12.92
CA ASN A 39 6.20 13.36 13.75
C ASN A 39 5.10 12.31 14.02
N GLU A 40 4.85 11.39 13.10
CA GLU A 40 3.85 10.34 13.28
C GLU A 40 4.24 9.26 14.30
N ASP A 41 5.51 9.16 14.72
CA ASP A 41 5.98 8.11 15.64
C ASP A 41 5.23 8.15 16.99
N GLY A 42 5.03 9.35 17.53
CA GLY A 42 4.21 9.57 18.72
C GLY A 42 2.76 9.13 18.53
N LEU A 43 2.16 9.44 17.37
CA LEU A 43 0.79 9.05 17.05
C LEU A 43 0.65 7.53 16.93
N VAL A 44 1.59 6.88 16.24
CA VAL A 44 1.63 5.42 16.05
C VAL A 44 1.59 4.70 17.40
N ARG A 45 2.44 5.09 18.35
CA ARG A 45 2.45 4.50 19.69
C ARG A 45 1.16 4.74 20.47
N SER A 46 0.55 5.91 20.31
CA SER A 46 -0.72 6.23 20.96
C SER A 46 -1.87 5.41 20.39
N LEU A 47 -1.92 5.21 19.07
CA LEU A 47 -2.92 4.38 18.42
C LEU A 47 -2.80 2.89 18.78
N GLU A 48 -1.59 2.37 18.97
CA GLU A 48 -1.40 1.00 19.48
C GLU A 48 -1.98 0.82 20.90
N GLN A 49 -1.94 1.85 21.75
CA GLN A 49 -2.57 1.81 23.07
C GLN A 49 -4.08 1.97 23.02
N ILE A 50 -4.60 2.68 22.01
CA ILE A 50 -6.05 2.85 21.80
C ILE A 50 -6.69 1.56 21.24
N LYS A 51 -5.93 0.71 20.55
CA LYS A 51 -6.43 -0.51 19.92
C LYS A 51 -7.15 -1.42 20.94
N GLY A 52 -8.34 -1.88 20.57
CA GLY A 52 -9.21 -2.72 21.40
C GLY A 52 -9.94 -1.96 22.52
N THR A 53 -9.77 -0.65 22.64
CA THR A 53 -10.52 0.18 23.58
C THR A 53 -11.77 0.77 22.93
N ALA A 54 -12.67 1.35 23.75
CA ALA A 54 -13.83 2.09 23.26
C ALA A 54 -13.46 3.31 22.38
N PHE A 55 -12.21 3.78 22.45
CA PHE A 55 -11.72 4.93 21.67
C PHE A 55 -11.25 4.58 20.26
N GLU A 56 -11.18 3.29 19.89
CA GLU A 56 -10.61 2.87 18.61
C GLU A 56 -11.38 3.43 17.39
N SER A 57 -12.70 3.41 17.42
CA SER A 57 -13.52 3.95 16.32
C SER A 57 -13.31 5.45 16.17
N PHE A 58 -13.34 6.20 17.27
CA PHE A 58 -13.13 7.65 17.25
C PHE A 58 -11.74 8.04 16.74
N ALA A 59 -10.70 7.31 17.16
CA ALA A 59 -9.34 7.51 16.67
C ALA A 59 -9.22 7.18 15.17
N ARG A 60 -9.88 6.12 14.71
CA ARG A 60 -9.90 5.75 13.29
C ARG A 60 -10.57 6.83 12.43
N ASP A 61 -11.70 7.35 12.88
CA ASP A 61 -12.45 8.39 12.16
C ASP A 61 -11.67 9.71 12.12
N ALA A 62 -11.04 10.11 13.24
CA ALA A 62 -10.15 11.26 13.30
C ALA A 62 -8.98 11.14 12.32
N LEU A 63 -8.31 9.98 12.30
CA LEU A 63 -7.20 9.73 11.38
C LEU A 63 -7.64 9.75 9.91
N PHE A 64 -8.80 9.16 9.59
CA PHE A 64 -9.36 9.22 8.23
C PHE A 64 -9.72 10.65 7.80
N GLY A 65 -10.22 11.47 8.71
CA GLY A 65 -10.48 12.89 8.47
C GLY A 65 -9.23 13.64 8.03
N LEU A 66 -8.10 13.38 8.71
CA LEU A 66 -6.82 14.05 8.45
C LEU A 66 -6.16 13.66 7.13
N ILE A 67 -6.56 12.57 6.47
CA ILE A 67 -6.08 12.25 5.11
C ILE A 67 -6.49 13.33 4.11
N ARG A 68 -7.57 14.06 4.37
CA ARG A 68 -8.08 15.13 3.52
C ARG A 68 -7.59 16.51 3.96
N ASP A 69 -6.65 16.55 4.89
CA ASP A 69 -6.09 17.81 5.37
C ASP A 69 -5.41 18.58 4.23
N GLY A 70 -5.67 19.89 4.18
CA GLY A 70 -5.07 20.79 3.21
C GLY A 70 -3.58 21.04 3.48
N ASP A 71 -3.11 20.76 4.69
CA ASP A 71 -1.69 20.77 5.04
C ASP A 71 -1.02 19.45 4.58
N PRO A 72 -0.06 19.49 3.63
CA PRO A 72 0.57 18.28 3.11
C PRO A 72 1.25 17.43 4.17
N ASP A 73 1.86 18.05 5.19
CA ASP A 73 2.56 17.33 6.25
C ASP A 73 1.59 16.50 7.08
N VAL A 74 0.42 17.09 7.40
CA VAL A 74 -0.63 16.41 8.15
C VAL A 74 -1.25 15.30 7.33
N GLY A 75 -1.65 15.59 6.08
CA GLY A 75 -2.29 14.59 5.24
C GLY A 75 -1.39 13.40 4.91
N ASN A 76 -0.11 13.66 4.63
CA ASN A 76 0.86 12.60 4.36
C ASN A 76 1.23 11.83 5.64
N GLY A 77 1.39 12.52 6.76
CA GLY A 77 1.61 11.89 8.06
C GLY A 77 0.43 10.98 8.48
N ALA A 78 -0.81 11.36 8.16
CA ALA A 78 -1.97 10.52 8.39
C ALA A 78 -1.91 9.23 7.57
N VAL A 79 -1.55 9.30 6.28
CA VAL A 79 -1.36 8.11 5.43
C VAL A 79 -0.21 7.23 5.92
N ALA A 80 0.92 7.83 6.30
CA ALA A 80 2.06 7.10 6.88
C ALA A 80 1.66 6.37 8.17
N THR A 81 0.89 7.03 9.04
CA THR A 81 0.34 6.45 10.27
C THR A 81 -0.54 5.24 9.97
N LEU A 82 -1.46 5.34 9.00
CA LEU A 82 -2.32 4.21 8.59
C LEU A 82 -1.50 3.00 8.14
N GLY A 83 -0.37 3.22 7.47
CA GLY A 83 0.50 2.14 7.00
C GLY A 83 1.15 1.36 8.14
N ARG A 84 1.34 2.01 9.28
CA ARG A 84 2.10 1.49 10.42
C ARG A 84 1.23 0.90 11.52
N VAL A 85 -0.05 1.27 11.63
CA VAL A 85 -0.90 0.83 12.76
C VAL A 85 -2.11 -0.01 12.30
N PRO A 86 -2.30 -1.22 12.84
CA PRO A 86 -3.46 -2.05 12.58
C PRO A 86 -4.65 -1.69 13.51
N ILE A 87 -5.22 -0.49 13.38
CA ILE A 87 -6.45 -0.06 14.11
C ILE A 87 -7.75 -0.53 13.44
N GLY A 88 -7.82 -1.80 13.03
CA GLY A 88 -9.05 -2.38 12.47
C GLY A 88 -9.50 -1.76 11.14
N ILE A 89 -8.59 -1.09 10.41
CA ILE A 89 -8.86 -0.48 9.11
C ILE A 89 -8.90 -1.56 8.02
N THR A 90 -9.99 -1.58 7.26
CA THR A 90 -10.12 -2.48 6.11
C THR A 90 -9.73 -1.79 4.81
N PRO A 91 -9.23 -2.53 3.80
CA PRO A 91 -8.98 -2.00 2.47
C PRO A 91 -10.18 -1.27 1.85
N GLY A 92 -11.40 -1.76 2.09
CA GLY A 92 -12.62 -1.13 1.60
C GLY A 92 -12.92 0.23 2.23
N GLN A 93 -12.57 0.44 3.50
CA GLN A 93 -12.67 1.75 4.16
C GLN A 93 -11.69 2.76 3.55
N VAL A 94 -10.44 2.34 3.34
CA VAL A 94 -9.42 3.18 2.69
C VAL A 94 -9.83 3.54 1.27
N LEU A 95 -10.38 2.58 0.51
CA LEU A 95 -10.91 2.85 -0.83
C LEU A 95 -12.03 3.89 -0.80
N GLY A 96 -12.96 3.79 0.16
CA GLY A 96 -14.01 4.78 0.34
C GLY A 96 -13.47 6.19 0.59
N VAL A 97 -12.31 6.35 1.24
CA VAL A 97 -11.68 7.65 1.41
C VAL A 97 -11.21 8.25 0.08
N ILE A 98 -10.62 7.42 -0.78
CA ILE A 98 -10.14 7.81 -2.12
C ILE A 98 -11.33 8.20 -3.00
N GLU A 99 -12.42 7.42 -2.97
CA GLU A 99 -13.58 7.61 -3.85
C GLU A 99 -14.47 8.80 -3.44
N ALA A 100 -14.59 9.07 -2.14
CA ALA A 100 -15.57 10.03 -1.64
C ALA A 100 -15.27 11.50 -2.01
N ASN A 101 -14.01 11.90 -2.23
CA ASN A 101 -13.64 13.30 -2.55
C ASN A 101 -12.30 13.43 -3.31
N PRO A 102 -12.29 13.23 -4.64
CA PRO A 102 -11.07 13.32 -5.44
C PRO A 102 -10.27 14.65 -5.31
N PRO A 103 -10.88 15.84 -5.20
CA PRO A 103 -10.12 17.10 -5.10
C PRO A 103 -9.34 17.26 -3.79
N LEU A 104 -9.76 16.56 -2.73
CA LEU A 104 -9.21 16.71 -1.38
C LEU A 104 -8.13 15.67 -1.05
N VAL A 105 -7.98 14.65 -1.90
CA VAL A 105 -6.92 13.65 -1.79
C VAL A 105 -6.04 13.79 -3.03
N PRO A 106 -4.92 14.53 -2.93
CA PRO A 106 -4.00 14.72 -4.05
C PRO A 106 -3.58 13.38 -4.69
N PRO A 107 -3.25 13.35 -5.99
CA PRO A 107 -2.88 12.13 -6.70
C PRO A 107 -1.81 11.30 -5.99
N GLU A 108 -0.79 11.94 -5.43
CA GLU A 108 0.31 11.30 -4.72
C GLU A 108 -0.17 10.59 -3.45
N ARG A 109 -1.13 11.19 -2.74
CA ARG A 109 -1.73 10.63 -1.53
C ARG A 109 -2.68 9.49 -1.89
N SER A 110 -3.47 9.64 -2.94
CA SER A 110 -4.31 8.57 -3.48
C SER A 110 -3.47 7.34 -3.85
N ARG A 111 -2.30 7.55 -4.47
CA ARG A 111 -1.35 6.49 -4.81
C ARG A 111 -0.78 5.81 -3.57
N ALA A 112 -0.37 6.57 -2.55
CA ALA A 112 0.11 6.02 -1.29
C ALA A 112 -0.96 5.17 -0.58
N LEU A 113 -2.23 5.60 -0.63
CA LEU A 113 -3.35 4.85 -0.09
C LEU A 113 -3.64 3.57 -0.89
N LEU A 114 -3.52 3.60 -2.22
CA LEU A 114 -3.66 2.40 -3.05
C LEU A 114 -2.55 1.38 -2.80
N ASN A 115 -1.29 1.82 -2.64
CA ASN A 115 -0.19 0.95 -2.23
C ASN A 115 -0.46 0.34 -0.85
N LEU A 116 -0.91 1.15 0.11
CA LEU A 116 -1.30 0.67 1.44
C LEU A 116 -2.39 -0.41 1.35
N ILE A 117 -3.41 -0.19 0.53
CA ILE A 117 -4.46 -1.18 0.27
C ILE A 117 -3.88 -2.46 -0.32
N ALA A 118 -3.03 -2.35 -1.34
CA ALA A 118 -2.40 -3.49 -2.01
C ALA A 118 -1.60 -4.36 -1.03
N ASN A 119 -0.82 -3.74 -0.14
CA ASN A 119 0.00 -4.43 0.87
C ASN A 119 -0.81 -5.16 1.96
N LYS A 120 -2.13 -4.94 2.02
CA LYS A 120 -3.03 -5.71 2.89
C LYS A 120 -3.61 -6.95 2.20
N HIS A 121 -3.21 -7.24 0.96
CA HIS A 121 -3.68 -8.38 0.16
C HIS A 121 -5.20 -8.52 0.18
N PRO A 122 -5.93 -7.52 -0.35
CA PRO A 122 -7.38 -7.46 -0.25
C PRO A 122 -8.04 -8.65 -0.97
N THR A 123 -9.16 -9.10 -0.41
CA THR A 123 -10.04 -10.12 -1.01
C THR A 123 -11.36 -9.54 -1.53
N ASP A 124 -11.64 -8.27 -1.23
CA ASP A 124 -12.83 -7.55 -1.71
C ASP A 124 -12.71 -7.31 -3.24
N PRO A 125 -13.65 -7.83 -4.06
CA PRO A 125 -13.62 -7.66 -5.52
C PRO A 125 -13.57 -6.20 -5.96
N ARG A 126 -14.26 -5.29 -5.27
CA ARG A 126 -14.26 -3.86 -5.61
C ARG A 126 -12.88 -3.26 -5.44
N VAL A 127 -12.19 -3.65 -4.37
CA VAL A 127 -10.82 -3.22 -4.10
C VAL A 127 -9.87 -3.78 -5.16
N ILE A 128 -9.98 -5.07 -5.46
CA ILE A 128 -9.17 -5.71 -6.49
C ILE A 128 -9.35 -5.01 -7.85
N ASP A 129 -10.58 -4.69 -8.24
CA ASP A 129 -10.85 -4.00 -9.51
C ASP A 129 -10.27 -2.58 -9.56
N ARG A 130 -10.28 -1.88 -8.42
CA ARG A 130 -9.58 -0.59 -8.31
C ARG A 130 -8.07 -0.75 -8.47
N LEU A 131 -7.47 -1.79 -7.88
CA LEU A 131 -6.04 -2.09 -8.03
C LEU A 131 -5.68 -2.48 -9.47
N LYS A 132 -6.52 -3.27 -10.16
CA LYS A 132 -6.36 -3.57 -11.60
C LYS A 132 -6.35 -2.30 -12.45
N THR A 133 -7.22 -1.35 -12.11
CA THR A 133 -7.26 -0.04 -12.79
C THR A 133 -5.98 0.75 -12.52
N ALA A 134 -5.51 0.78 -11.27
CA ALA A 134 -4.26 1.46 -10.90
C ALA A 134 -3.02 0.83 -11.56
N ALA A 135 -2.96 -0.51 -11.67
CA ALA A 135 -1.85 -1.23 -12.28
C ALA A 135 -1.62 -0.85 -13.77
N ARG A 136 -2.66 -0.38 -14.46
CA ARG A 136 -2.60 0.07 -15.86
C ARG A 136 -1.98 1.46 -16.04
N ASP A 137 -1.85 2.23 -14.96
CA ASP A 137 -1.13 3.51 -15.00
C ASP A 137 0.34 3.23 -15.38
N PRO A 138 0.90 3.81 -16.45
CA PRO A 138 2.26 3.51 -16.89
C PRO A 138 3.33 4.03 -15.92
N ASP A 139 3.07 5.09 -15.18
CA ASP A 139 4.05 5.76 -14.33
C ASP A 139 3.99 5.27 -12.90
N HIS A 140 2.81 4.89 -12.43
CA HIS A 140 2.56 4.59 -11.01
C HIS A 140 1.94 3.22 -10.75
N GLY A 141 1.56 2.48 -11.79
CA GLY A 141 0.98 1.15 -11.63
C GLY A 141 1.88 0.14 -10.92
N ALA A 142 3.20 0.34 -10.91
CA ALA A 142 4.14 -0.52 -10.18
C ALA A 142 3.85 -0.57 -8.67
N ASP A 143 3.35 0.52 -8.09
CA ASP A 143 3.13 0.69 -6.65
C ASP A 143 2.06 -0.25 -6.08
N VAL A 144 1.24 -0.86 -6.94
CA VAL A 144 0.17 -1.79 -6.52
C VAL A 144 0.39 -3.22 -6.99
N LEU A 145 1.43 -3.48 -7.80
CA LEU A 145 1.61 -4.78 -8.45
C LEU A 145 1.94 -5.89 -7.46
N GLU A 146 2.71 -5.63 -6.42
CA GLU A 146 3.01 -6.60 -5.37
C GLU A 146 1.70 -7.14 -4.76
N GLY A 147 0.89 -6.25 -4.20
CA GLY A 147 -0.36 -6.62 -3.57
C GLY A 147 -1.35 -7.25 -4.54
N LEU A 148 -1.48 -6.71 -5.75
CA LEU A 148 -2.36 -7.26 -6.77
C LEU A 148 -1.92 -8.65 -7.25
N THR A 149 -0.60 -8.91 -7.36
CA THR A 149 -0.07 -10.23 -7.74
C THR A 149 -0.41 -11.28 -6.69
N VAL A 150 -0.40 -10.91 -5.41
CA VAL A 150 -0.83 -11.82 -4.33
C VAL A 150 -2.35 -12.00 -4.30
N SER A 151 -3.12 -10.93 -4.49
CA SER A 151 -4.58 -10.95 -4.41
C SER A 151 -5.30 -11.56 -5.62
N ASP A 152 -4.78 -11.35 -6.82
CA ASP A 152 -5.37 -11.85 -8.07
C ASP A 152 -4.27 -12.27 -9.08
N PRO A 153 -3.50 -13.34 -8.76
CA PRO A 153 -2.43 -13.82 -9.63
C PRO A 153 -2.96 -14.28 -10.99
N ILE A 154 -4.20 -14.77 -11.04
CA ILE A 154 -4.84 -15.22 -12.29
C ILE A 154 -4.99 -14.05 -13.25
N TRP A 155 -5.53 -12.92 -12.78
CA TRP A 155 -5.64 -11.73 -13.61
C TRP A 155 -4.28 -11.21 -14.07
N VAL A 156 -3.28 -11.19 -13.17
CA VAL A 156 -1.92 -10.71 -13.50
C VAL A 156 -1.29 -11.56 -14.60
N VAL A 157 -1.38 -12.89 -14.50
CA VAL A 157 -0.88 -13.80 -15.54
C VAL A 157 -1.64 -13.60 -16.87
N ALA A 158 -2.98 -13.55 -16.81
CA ALA A 158 -3.81 -13.34 -18.01
C ALA A 158 -3.59 -11.99 -18.69
N ASN A 159 -3.10 -10.99 -17.95
CA ASN A 159 -2.84 -9.62 -18.42
C ASN A 159 -1.35 -9.27 -18.38
N ALA A 160 -0.45 -10.25 -18.50
CA ALA A 160 0.99 -10.08 -18.29
C ALA A 160 1.58 -8.87 -19.04
N ARG A 161 1.27 -8.71 -20.33
CA ARG A 161 1.76 -7.59 -21.16
C ARG A 161 1.30 -6.23 -20.64
N THR A 162 0.02 -6.14 -20.26
CA THR A 162 -0.57 -4.93 -19.67
C THR A 162 0.03 -4.63 -18.30
N ALA A 163 0.25 -5.65 -17.47
CA ALA A 163 0.83 -5.49 -16.14
C ALA A 163 2.30 -5.06 -16.21
N VAL A 164 3.07 -5.61 -17.15
CA VAL A 164 4.47 -5.24 -17.42
C VAL A 164 4.57 -3.86 -18.07
N ALA A 165 3.62 -3.49 -18.94
CA ALA A 165 3.55 -2.18 -19.60
C ALA A 165 4.88 -1.74 -20.22
N GLY A 166 5.63 -2.67 -20.81
CA GLY A 166 6.93 -2.39 -21.42
C GLY A 166 8.08 -2.15 -20.44
N LYS A 167 7.91 -2.38 -19.13
CA LYS A 167 8.92 -2.08 -18.09
C LYS A 167 9.36 -3.35 -17.36
N ALA A 168 10.63 -3.75 -17.50
CA ALA A 168 11.15 -4.96 -16.86
C ALA A 168 11.09 -4.93 -15.32
N SER A 169 11.20 -3.75 -14.70
CA SER A 169 11.03 -3.60 -13.24
C SER A 169 9.66 -4.07 -12.75
N ARG A 170 8.60 -3.94 -13.56
CA ARG A 170 7.27 -4.47 -13.23
C ARG A 170 7.22 -5.99 -13.33
N ALA A 171 7.89 -6.56 -14.34
CA ALA A 171 8.03 -8.01 -14.44
C ALA A 171 8.78 -8.59 -13.24
N GLN A 172 9.82 -7.90 -12.76
CA GLN A 172 10.57 -8.28 -11.56
C GLN A 172 9.67 -8.34 -10.31
N ILE A 173 8.84 -7.31 -10.08
CA ILE A 173 7.87 -7.28 -8.97
C ILE A 173 6.91 -8.47 -9.09
N ILE A 174 6.30 -8.67 -10.26
CA ILE A 174 5.32 -9.75 -10.45
C ILE A 174 5.96 -11.14 -10.23
N LEU A 175 7.14 -11.38 -10.80
CA LEU A 175 7.86 -12.66 -10.66
C LEU A 175 8.23 -12.97 -9.20
N ALA A 176 8.62 -11.96 -8.43
CA ALA A 176 8.94 -12.12 -7.01
C ALA A 176 7.72 -12.53 -6.17
N TRP A 177 6.51 -12.10 -6.57
CA TRP A 177 5.29 -12.29 -5.79
C TRP A 177 4.37 -13.42 -6.29
N LEU A 178 4.55 -13.90 -7.52
CA LEU A 178 3.95 -15.16 -7.97
C LEU A 178 4.59 -16.33 -7.20
N ARG A 179 3.78 -17.08 -6.45
CA ARG A 179 4.26 -18.19 -5.60
C ARG A 179 4.37 -19.52 -6.32
N ASP A 180 3.61 -19.71 -7.39
CA ASP A 180 3.53 -20.96 -8.12
C ASP A 180 4.46 -20.93 -9.36
N PRO A 181 5.42 -21.86 -9.49
CA PRO A 181 6.27 -22.00 -10.68
C PRO A 181 5.50 -22.15 -12.00
N ALA A 182 4.29 -22.73 -11.98
CA ALA A 182 3.43 -22.83 -13.15
C ALA A 182 2.85 -21.46 -13.55
N GLN A 183 2.45 -20.64 -12.56
CA GLN A 183 2.01 -19.25 -12.81
C GLN A 183 3.14 -18.39 -13.35
N ARG A 184 4.35 -18.49 -12.78
CA ARG A 184 5.55 -17.79 -13.30
C ARG A 184 5.86 -18.21 -14.73
N GLN A 185 5.78 -19.50 -15.04
CA GLN A 185 5.94 -19.99 -16.41
C GLN A 185 4.91 -19.38 -17.34
N ALA A 186 3.63 -19.46 -17.00
CA ALA A 186 2.55 -18.89 -17.83
C ALA A 186 2.72 -17.39 -18.04
N PHE A 187 3.15 -16.65 -16.99
CA PHE A 187 3.46 -15.23 -17.07
C PHE A 187 4.60 -14.95 -18.05
N VAL A 188 5.73 -15.67 -17.96
CA VAL A 188 6.87 -15.49 -18.87
C VAL A 188 6.51 -15.88 -20.31
N GLN A 189 5.74 -16.96 -20.49
CA GLN A 189 5.25 -17.39 -21.81
C GLN A 189 4.43 -16.30 -22.51
N ALA A 190 3.61 -15.55 -21.77
CA ALA A 190 2.82 -14.45 -22.30
C ALA A 190 3.66 -13.24 -22.76
N LEU A 191 4.95 -13.18 -22.39
CA LEU A 191 5.88 -12.09 -22.73
C LEU A 191 6.86 -12.44 -23.85
N THR A 192 6.75 -13.63 -24.44
CA THR A 192 7.65 -14.10 -25.52
C THR A 192 7.55 -13.29 -26.81
N ALA A 193 6.43 -12.60 -27.03
CA ALA A 193 6.21 -11.71 -28.16
C ALA A 193 6.66 -10.25 -27.92
N GLU A 194 7.22 -9.94 -26.75
CA GLU A 194 7.73 -8.61 -26.45
C GLU A 194 9.03 -8.30 -27.22
N PRO A 195 9.39 -7.00 -27.40
CA PRO A 195 10.64 -6.62 -28.06
C PRO A 195 11.87 -7.28 -27.44
N ALA A 196 12.86 -7.64 -28.27
CA ALA A 196 14.05 -8.37 -27.81
C ALA A 196 14.80 -7.68 -26.65
N GLY A 197 14.87 -6.35 -26.65
CA GLY A 197 15.45 -5.59 -25.53
C GLY A 197 14.71 -5.83 -24.21
N LEU A 198 13.37 -5.75 -24.24
CA LEU A 198 12.55 -6.01 -23.06
C LEU A 198 12.65 -7.48 -22.61
N ARG A 199 12.66 -8.45 -23.54
CA ARG A 199 12.88 -9.86 -23.22
C ARG A 199 14.20 -10.09 -22.50
N ALA A 200 15.28 -9.42 -22.93
CA ALA A 200 16.59 -9.51 -22.27
C ALA A 200 16.59 -8.92 -20.86
N GLU A 201 15.90 -7.80 -20.65
CA GLU A 201 15.74 -7.21 -19.32
C GLU A 201 14.86 -8.08 -18.40
N ILE A 202 13.80 -8.69 -18.92
CA ILE A 202 12.98 -9.66 -18.17
C ILE A 202 13.81 -10.90 -17.82
N ALA A 203 14.66 -11.38 -18.72
CA ALA A 203 15.59 -12.48 -18.42
C ALA A 203 16.55 -12.13 -17.27
N GLN A 204 16.99 -10.88 -17.16
CA GLN A 204 17.76 -10.42 -16.00
C GLN A 204 16.90 -10.38 -14.73
N ALA A 205 15.67 -9.87 -14.81
CA ALA A 205 14.75 -9.88 -13.67
C ALA A 205 14.49 -11.29 -13.14
N ILE A 206 14.30 -12.28 -14.03
CA ILE A 206 14.19 -13.70 -13.66
C ILE A 206 15.43 -14.14 -12.87
N ARG A 207 16.63 -13.77 -13.32
CA ARG A 207 17.87 -14.13 -12.63
C ARG A 207 17.98 -13.53 -11.24
N ASP A 208 17.51 -12.31 -11.07
CA ASP A 208 17.60 -11.56 -9.82
C ASP A 208 16.61 -12.08 -8.76
N VAL A 209 15.42 -12.55 -9.17
CA VAL A 209 14.34 -12.93 -8.23
C VAL A 209 14.12 -14.44 -8.09
N ILE A 210 14.44 -15.26 -9.09
CA ILE A 210 14.21 -16.71 -9.05
C ILE A 210 15.46 -17.43 -8.54
N GLN A 211 15.38 -17.97 -7.33
CA GLN A 211 16.51 -18.62 -6.65
C GLN A 211 16.78 -20.05 -7.16
N ASP A 212 15.73 -20.79 -7.56
CA ASP A 212 15.91 -22.13 -8.12
C ASP A 212 16.55 -22.02 -9.51
N ARG A 213 17.79 -22.52 -9.64
CA ARG A 213 18.55 -22.45 -10.89
C ARG A 213 17.89 -23.17 -12.06
N ARG A 214 17.18 -24.28 -11.81
CA ARG A 214 16.48 -25.03 -12.87
C ARG A 214 15.25 -24.26 -13.33
N GLU A 215 14.50 -23.69 -12.40
CA GLU A 215 13.37 -22.82 -12.74
C GLU A 215 13.86 -21.58 -13.50
N GLN A 216 14.89 -20.91 -12.99
CA GLN A 216 15.51 -19.73 -13.59
C GLN A 216 15.95 -19.99 -15.04
N GLN A 217 16.67 -21.09 -15.30
CA GLN A 217 17.09 -21.47 -16.65
C GLN A 217 15.88 -21.70 -17.55
N ARG A 218 14.94 -22.54 -17.11
CA ARG A 218 13.72 -22.87 -17.85
C ARG A 218 12.90 -21.63 -18.23
N LEU A 219 12.76 -20.67 -17.32
CA LEU A 219 12.04 -19.43 -17.58
C LEU A 219 12.83 -18.52 -18.55
N THR A 220 14.15 -18.45 -18.42
CA THR A 220 15.00 -17.67 -19.33
C THR A 220 14.95 -18.24 -20.75
N ASP A 221 14.97 -19.57 -20.91
CA ASP A 221 14.91 -20.24 -22.21
C ASP A 221 13.63 -19.92 -22.99
N LEU A 222 12.51 -19.63 -22.30
CA LEU A 222 11.27 -19.22 -22.95
C LEU A 222 11.39 -17.87 -23.66
N LEU A 223 12.30 -17.01 -23.23
CA LEU A 223 12.45 -15.63 -23.74
C LEU A 223 13.45 -15.52 -24.90
N HIS A 224 14.03 -16.62 -25.36
CA HIS A 224 14.95 -16.67 -26.49
C HIS A 224 14.25 -17.18 -27.75
#